data_AF-A0A9D5JT48-F1
#
_entry.id   AF-A0A9D5JT48-F1
#
_cell.length_a   1.000
_cell.length_b   1.000
_cell.length_c   1.000
_cell.angle_alpha   90.00
_cell.angle_beta   90.00
_cell.angle_gamma   90.00
#
_symmetry.space_group_name_H-M   'P 1'
#
loop_
_entity.id
_entity.type
_entity.pdbx_description
1 polymer ?
#
loop_
_entity_poly.entity_id
_entity_poly.type
_entity_poly.pdbx_seq_one_letter_code
_entity_poly.pdbx_strand_id
1 'polypeptide(L)' 'MPEPRRISPQEARQKVVSGSALLVCAYGDQRKFHYYHLQGAISYSEFKSRLPSLSKDQEIIFYCA' A
#
# COMPACT_ATOMS: atom_id res chain seq x y z
N MET A 1 -1.73 -18.57 9.45
CA MET A 1 -1.19 -17.21 9.21
C MET A 1 -2.00 -16.25 10.07
N PRO A 2 -1.37 -15.41 10.91
CA PRO A 2 -2.11 -14.42 11.69
C PRO A 2 -2.78 -13.41 10.74
N GLU A 3 -3.95 -12.91 11.13
CA GLU A 3 -4.58 -11.80 10.40
C GLU A 3 -3.65 -10.58 10.39
N PRO A 4 -3.58 -9.83 9.28
CA PRO A 4 -2.80 -8.61 9.22
C PRO A 4 -3.37 -7.57 10.20
N ARG A 5 -2.47 -6.85 10.88
CA ARG A 5 -2.85 -5.75 11.78
C ARG A 5 -3.56 -4.65 10.99
N ARG A 6 -4.77 -4.28 11.41
CA ARG A 6 -5.52 -3.14 10.88
C ARG A 6 -5.10 -1.85 11.60
N ILE A 7 -5.08 -0.75 10.88
CA ILE A 7 -4.80 0.60 11.38
C ILE A 7 -5.85 1.58 10.88
N SER A 8 -5.93 2.76 11.50
CA SER A 8 -6.84 3.81 11.03
C SER A 8 -6.35 4.46 9.73
N PRO A 9 -7.25 5.01 8.89
CA PRO A 9 -6.85 5.80 7.72
C PRO A 9 -5.96 7.00 8.07
N GLN A 10 -6.17 7.60 9.24
CA GLN A 10 -5.37 8.72 9.73
C GLN A 10 -3.92 8.29 10.02
N GLU A 11 -3.75 7.17 10.72
CA GLU A 11 -2.42 6.59 10.98
C GLU A 11 -1.73 6.20 9.66
N ALA A 12 -2.45 5.56 8.75
CA ALA A 12 -1.91 5.18 7.45
C ALA A 12 -1.41 6.41 6.67
N ARG A 13 -2.21 7.48 6.61
CA ARG A 13 -1.82 8.73 5.94
C ARG A 13 -0.57 9.35 6.56
N GLN A 14 -0.47 9.39 7.88
CA GLN A 14 0.70 9.94 8.56
C GLN A 14 1.97 9.18 8.17
N LYS A 15 1.94 7.85 8.21
CA LYS A 15 3.07 6.98 7.89
C LYS A 15 3.52 7.07 6.43
N VAL A 16 2.56 7.23 5.51
CA VAL A 16 2.83 7.36 4.07
C VAL A 16 3.45 8.71 3.77
N VAL A 17 2.92 9.79 4.36
CA VAL A 17 3.46 11.15 4.19
C VAL A 17 4.85 11.29 4.79
N SER A 18 5.15 10.62 5.91
CA SER A 18 6.50 10.59 6.49
C SER A 18 7.48 9.69 5.74
N GLY A 19 7.04 8.93 4.73
CA GLY A 19 7.87 7.98 3.98
C GLY A 19 8.23 6.71 4.75
N SER A 20 7.63 6.48 5.92
CA SER A 20 7.91 5.30 6.75
C SER A 20 7.14 4.06 6.31
N ALA A 21 6.10 4.22 5.48
CA ALA A 21 5.32 3.11 4.94
C ALA A 21 4.96 3.33 3.46
N LEU A 22 4.84 2.21 2.72
CA LEU A 22 4.28 2.20 1.37
C LEU A 22 2.79 1.92 1.42
N LEU A 23 2.00 2.75 0.74
CA LEU A 23 0.57 2.51 0.56
C LEU A 23 0.33 1.72 -0.72
N VAL A 24 -0.24 0.53 -0.60
CA VAL A 24 -0.52 -0.36 -1.73
C VAL A 24 -2.02 -0.47 -1.92
N CYS A 25 -2.46 -0.09 -3.11
CA CYS A 25 -3.82 -0.32 -3.54
C CYS A 25 -3.98 -1.79 -3.92
N ALA A 26 -4.71 -2.55 -3.11
CA ALA A 26 -4.86 -4.00 -3.24
C ALA A 26 -5.93 -4.42 -4.28
N TYR A 27 -6.41 -3.50 -5.13
CA TYR A 27 -7.27 -3.88 -6.24
C TYR A 27 -6.49 -4.74 -7.25
N GLY A 28 -7.08 -5.87 -7.64
CA GLY A 28 -6.54 -6.70 -8.72
C GLY A 28 -6.67 -6.05 -10.11
N ASP A 29 -7.59 -5.09 -10.29
CA ASP A 29 -7.82 -4.41 -11.58
C ASP A 29 -7.07 -3.06 -11.63
N GLN A 30 -6.13 -2.95 -12.57
CA GLN A 30 -5.34 -1.75 -12.82
C GLN A 30 -6.20 -0.54 -13.22
N ARG A 31 -7.36 -0.76 -13.85
CA ARG A 31 -8.30 0.33 -14.17
C ARG A 31 -8.89 0.92 -12.90
N LYS A 32 -9.21 0.09 -11.90
CA LYS A 32 -9.68 0.59 -10.60
C LYS A 32 -8.62 1.42 -9.90
N PHE A 33 -7.35 1.01 -9.98
CA PHE A 33 -6.25 1.84 -9.48
C PHE A 33 -6.20 3.21 -10.17
N HIS A 34 -6.29 3.24 -11.51
CA HIS A 34 -6.23 4.50 -12.26
C HIS A 34 -7.30 5.51 -11.80
N TYR A 35 -8.54 5.07 -11.59
CA TYR A 35 -9.64 5.96 -11.22
C TYR A 35 -9.81 6.21 -9.72
N TYR A 36 -9.42 5.27 -8.85
CA TYR A 36 -9.79 5.28 -7.42
C TYR A 36 -8.61 5.19 -6.46
N HIS A 37 -7.36 5.30 -6.92
CA HIS A 37 -6.23 5.27 -6.00
C HIS A 37 -6.24 6.49 -5.06
N LEU A 38 -5.79 6.25 -3.83
CA LEU A 38 -5.52 7.32 -2.89
C LEU A 38 -4.18 7.96 -3.26
N GLN A 39 -4.04 9.26 -3.03
CA GLN A 39 -2.78 9.97 -3.27
C GLN A 39 -1.62 9.28 -2.54
N GLY A 40 -0.51 9.06 -3.24
CA GLY A 40 0.68 8.39 -2.70
C GLY A 40 0.61 6.85 -2.71
N ALA A 41 -0.49 6.25 -3.19
CA ALA A 41 -0.57 4.82 -3.36
C ALA A 41 0.15 4.34 -4.64
N ILE A 42 0.77 3.16 -4.54
CA ILE A 42 1.25 2.40 -5.70
C ILE A 42 0.26 1.28 -6.04
N SER A 43 0.26 0.85 -7.29
CA SER A 43 -0.57 -0.28 -7.72
C SER A 43 -0.06 -1.60 -7.15
N TYR A 44 -0.93 -2.59 -7.00
CA TYR A 44 -0.50 -3.94 -6.62
C TYR A 44 0.54 -4.55 -7.59
N SER A 45 0.44 -4.23 -8.89
CA SER A 45 1.42 -4.68 -9.89
C SER A 45 2.80 -4.06 -9.65
N GLU A 46 2.84 -2.76 -9.36
CA GLU A 46 4.07 -2.03 -9.06
C GLU A 46 4.69 -2.47 -7.73
N PHE A 47 3.88 -2.77 -6.72
CA PHE A 47 4.39 -3.39 -5.49
C PHE A 47 5.10 -4.72 -5.80
N LYS A 48 4.49 -5.58 -6.62
CA LYS A 48 5.09 -6.86 -7.02
C LYS A 48 6.39 -6.72 -7.80
N SER A 49 6.52 -5.70 -8.66
CA SER A 49 7.79 -5.47 -9.37
C SER A 49 8.89 -4.96 -8.43
N ARG A 50 8.54 -4.24 -7.36
CA ARG A 50 9.48 -3.74 -6.35
C ARG A 50 9.86 -4.80 -5.30
N LEU A 51 9.04 -5.83 -5.08
CA LEU A 51 9.26 -6.89 -4.07
C LEU A 51 10.72 -7.39 -3.95
N PRO A 52 11.45 -7.68 -5.04
CA PRO A 52 12.82 -8.20 -4.93
C PRO A 52 13.82 -7.21 -4.32
N SER A 53 13.50 -5.91 -4.37
CA SER A 53 14.35 -4.81 -3.89
C SER A 53 13.93 -4.22 -2.56
N LEU A 54 12.74 -4.58 -2.05
CA LEU A 54 12.21 -4.01 -0.82
C LEU A 54 12.90 -4.62 0.41
N SER A 55 13.29 -3.75 1.34
CA SER A 55 13.73 -4.20 2.66
C SER A 55 12.60 -4.94 3.39
N LYS A 56 12.95 -5.96 4.18
CA LYS A 56 11.98 -6.66 5.05
C LYS A 56 11.46 -5.76 6.18
N ASP A 57 12.16 -4.67 6.47
CA ASP A 57 11.76 -3.68 7.48
C ASP A 57 10.81 -2.62 6.89
N GLN A 58 10.60 -2.61 5.56
CA GLN A 58 9.68 -1.67 4.94
C GLN A 58 8.24 -2.02 5.33
N GLU A 59 7.59 -1.12 6.06
CA GLU A 59 6.17 -1.27 6.36
C GLU A 59 5.34 -1.12 5.08
N ILE A 60 4.42 -2.07 4.85
CA ILE A 60 3.50 -2.08 3.71
C ILE A 60 2.07 -2.02 4.25
N ILE A 61 1.32 -1.02 3.81
CA ILE A 61 -0.09 -0.83 4.17
C ILE A 61 -0.94 -1.15 2.95
N PHE A 62 -1.73 -2.22 3.04
CA PHE A 62 -2.69 -2.55 2.00
C PHE A 62 -4.04 -1.91 2.28
N TYR A 63 -4.69 -1.38 1.24
CA TYR A 63 -6.07 -0.94 1.32
C TYR A 63 -6.87 -1.41 0.09
N CYS A 64 -8.16 -1.65 0.30
CA CYS A 64 -9.16 -1.90 -0.73
C CYS A 64 -10.48 -1.25 -0.32
N ALA A 65 -11.40 -1.06 -1.26
CA ALA A 65 -12.82 -0.82 -0.97
C ALA A 65 -13.60 -2.13 -0.93
#